data_AF-A0A0S8KMK7-F1
#
_entry.id   AF-A0A0S8KMK7-F1
#
_cell.length_a   1.000
_cell.length_b   1.000
_cell.length_c   1.000
_cell.angle_alpha   90.00
_cell.angle_beta   90.00
_cell.angle_gamma   90.00
#
_symmetry.space_group_name_H-M   'P 1'
#
loop_
_entity.id
_entity.type
_entity.pdbx_description
1 polymer ?
#
loop_
_entity_poly.entity_id
_entity_poly.type
_entity_poly.pdbx_seq_one_letter_code
_entity_poly.pdbx_strand_id
1 'polypeptide(L)'
;MDKKWVEIYERFGGVTDVPFRVAIDGGESTFYEGTDKERLGATYGAYDITGIPTTILIDPEGKIVGSLNLYKAKEILEEMLDVKPVLSTWRQRFNRVYFLENGQVLKRIAPPFIPERKEYYKQEESSQASHIERPPDYFTFHWDGELKKWGLGFGSGKRPLKRVLNSNLSMNQNSYEGPEELLEIDVPGDWIVRKDASEEQKLKALEEILVKEIGRHIRFEKRTVEREAIVATGSFKYHRLPVVQDDRWIHMFSDDFTPDGGGGGGTADSVSEFLQAIGNRVGMPVIHQTEPPEEIRIPYRHHRSAYLSRIEDPTEKAEKLILLLDNLSRQTNLQFTVEHRSVEIWFVTKKNKEK
;
A
#
# COMPACT_ATOMS: atom_id res chain seq x y z
N MET A 1 -45.64 31.53 -16.76
CA MET A 1 -44.83 30.76 -15.79
C MET A 1 -43.34 31.14 -15.83
N ASP A 2 -42.85 31.86 -16.86
CA ASP A 2 -41.42 32.15 -17.03
C ASP A 2 -40.79 33.21 -16.11
N LYS A 3 -41.54 34.22 -15.64
CA LYS A 3 -40.93 35.36 -14.90
C LYS A 3 -40.36 34.98 -13.53
N LYS A 4 -41.03 34.08 -12.81
CA LYS A 4 -40.65 33.70 -11.44
C LYS A 4 -39.40 32.81 -11.39
N TRP A 5 -39.14 32.10 -12.50
CA TRP A 5 -37.97 31.24 -12.67
C TRP A 5 -36.68 32.05 -12.85
N VAL A 6 -36.73 33.11 -13.66
CA VAL A 6 -35.58 34.00 -13.90
C VAL A 6 -35.09 34.62 -12.58
N GLU A 7 -36.01 35.10 -11.75
CA GLU A 7 -35.71 35.69 -10.44
C GLU A 7 -35.01 34.72 -9.47
N ILE A 8 -35.43 33.46 -9.44
CA ILE A 8 -34.84 32.45 -8.54
C ILE A 8 -33.47 31.99 -9.07
N TYR A 9 -33.34 31.86 -10.39
CA TYR A 9 -32.09 31.47 -11.05
C TYR A 9 -30.97 32.51 -10.82
N GLU A 10 -31.29 33.79 -10.98
CA GLU A 10 -30.34 34.88 -10.72
C GLU A 10 -29.89 34.93 -9.25
N ARG A 11 -30.78 34.56 -8.32
CA ARG A 11 -30.53 34.67 -6.88
C ARG A 11 -29.68 33.53 -6.30
N PHE A 12 -29.76 32.32 -6.83
CA PHE A 12 -29.17 31.13 -6.18
C PHE A 12 -28.19 30.32 -7.04
N GLY A 13 -28.03 30.62 -8.34
CA GLY A 13 -27.03 29.97 -9.21
C GLY A 13 -27.35 28.49 -9.50
N GLY A 14 -27.98 28.20 -10.63
CA GLY A 14 -28.31 26.84 -11.05
C GLY A 14 -27.28 26.22 -12.01
N VAL A 15 -27.15 24.90 -11.96
CA VAL A 15 -26.43 24.12 -13.00
C VAL A 15 -27.34 24.03 -14.23
N THR A 16 -26.84 24.46 -15.39
CA THR A 16 -27.50 24.23 -16.68
C THR A 16 -27.27 22.78 -17.12
N ASP A 17 -28.26 22.18 -17.80
CA ASP A 17 -28.24 20.78 -18.29
C ASP A 17 -28.37 19.66 -17.22
N VAL A 18 -29.44 19.71 -16.42
CA VAL A 18 -29.89 18.54 -15.63
C VAL A 18 -31.20 17.98 -16.18
N PRO A 19 -31.32 16.65 -16.36
CA PRO A 19 -32.51 16.02 -16.94
C PRO A 19 -33.75 16.07 -16.04
N PHE A 20 -33.58 16.42 -14.76
CA PHE A 20 -34.65 16.70 -13.80
C PHE A 20 -34.13 17.67 -12.73
N ARG A 21 -35.05 18.31 -12.02
CA ARG A 21 -34.75 19.24 -10.93
C ARG A 21 -35.27 18.64 -9.62
N VAL A 22 -34.46 18.72 -8.57
CA VAL A 22 -34.82 18.28 -7.22
C VAL A 22 -35.17 19.51 -6.40
N ALA A 23 -36.39 19.59 -5.89
CA ALA A 23 -36.77 20.62 -4.94
C ALA A 23 -36.76 20.03 -3.53
N ILE A 24 -35.87 20.55 -2.68
CA ILE A 24 -35.78 20.22 -1.25
C ILE A 24 -36.23 21.47 -0.52
N ASP A 25 -37.39 21.42 0.14
CA ASP A 25 -37.84 22.56 0.92
C ASP A 25 -37.21 22.50 2.33
N GLY A 26 -36.33 23.46 2.60
CA GLY A 26 -35.81 23.75 3.93
C GLY A 26 -36.16 25.19 4.37
N GLY A 27 -37.11 25.83 3.72
CA GLY A 27 -37.47 27.22 3.95
C GLY A 27 -38.54 27.42 5.04
N GLU A 28 -38.58 28.63 5.61
CA GLU A 28 -39.62 29.07 6.53
C GLU A 28 -41.01 29.02 5.88
N SER A 29 -42.06 28.88 6.71
CA SER A 29 -43.45 28.89 6.27
C SER A 29 -43.80 30.13 5.43
N THR A 30 -44.70 29.95 4.46
CA THR A 30 -45.32 31.05 3.69
C THR A 30 -46.85 31.04 3.88
N PHE A 31 -47.61 31.92 3.23
CA PHE A 31 -49.08 31.98 3.34
C PHE A 31 -49.77 31.75 1.99
N TYR A 32 -51.00 31.22 1.98
CA TYR A 32 -51.81 31.19 0.75
C TYR A 32 -52.22 32.60 0.34
N GLU A 33 -52.18 32.88 -0.96
CA GLU A 33 -52.48 34.21 -1.49
C GLU A 33 -53.92 34.62 -1.13
N GLY A 34 -54.06 35.75 -0.42
CA GLY A 34 -55.35 36.27 0.04
C GLY A 34 -55.91 35.62 1.31
N THR A 35 -55.13 34.85 2.06
CA THR A 35 -55.58 34.27 3.35
C THR A 35 -54.47 34.28 4.40
N ASP A 36 -54.86 34.25 5.68
CA ASP A 36 -53.92 34.09 6.80
C ASP A 36 -53.57 32.61 7.09
N LYS A 37 -53.92 31.69 6.17
CA LYS A 37 -53.56 30.28 6.31
C LYS A 37 -52.10 30.07 5.92
N GLU A 38 -51.34 29.54 6.86
CA GLU A 38 -49.95 29.18 6.70
C GLU A 38 -49.81 27.95 5.79
N ARG A 39 -48.75 27.92 4.96
CA ARG A 39 -48.32 26.80 4.12
C ARG A 39 -46.82 26.59 4.30
N LEU A 40 -46.38 25.37 4.08
CA LEU A 40 -44.99 24.99 4.33
C LEU A 40 -44.12 25.42 3.14
N GLY A 41 -43.38 26.52 3.26
CA GLY A 41 -42.40 26.95 2.26
C GLY A 41 -42.95 27.38 0.89
N ALA A 42 -42.09 28.00 0.09
CA ALA A 42 -42.46 28.54 -1.23
C ALA A 42 -42.66 27.44 -2.30
N THR A 43 -42.04 26.27 -2.10
CA THR A 43 -42.11 25.15 -3.05
C THR A 43 -43.47 24.44 -2.96
N TYR A 44 -43.99 24.19 -1.77
CA TYR A 44 -45.31 23.54 -1.63
C TYR A 44 -46.41 24.39 -2.26
N GLY A 45 -46.29 25.71 -2.13
CA GLY A 45 -47.23 26.65 -2.72
C GLY A 45 -47.20 26.72 -4.25
N ALA A 46 -46.04 26.50 -4.87
CA ALA A 46 -45.91 26.52 -6.33
C ALA A 46 -46.45 25.24 -7.00
N TYR A 47 -46.51 24.14 -6.25
CA TYR A 47 -46.85 22.81 -6.77
C TYR A 47 -48.03 22.13 -6.05
N ASP A 48 -48.77 22.87 -5.23
CA ASP A 48 -49.95 22.41 -4.48
C ASP A 48 -49.71 21.13 -3.65
N ILE A 49 -48.57 21.07 -2.97
CA ILE A 49 -48.17 19.92 -2.15
C ILE A 49 -48.83 20.03 -0.78
N THR A 50 -49.52 18.97 -0.33
CA THR A 50 -50.34 18.99 0.90
C THR A 50 -49.81 18.13 2.05
N GLY A 51 -48.63 17.48 1.93
CA GLY A 51 -48.08 16.57 2.95
C GLY A 51 -46.55 16.67 3.16
N ILE A 52 -46.10 16.41 4.40
CA ILE A 52 -44.69 16.43 4.83
C ILE A 52 -44.23 15.02 5.23
N PRO A 53 -42.95 14.64 5.06
CA PRO A 53 -41.93 15.29 4.23
C PRO A 53 -42.00 14.79 2.79
N THR A 54 -42.02 15.71 1.83
CA THR A 54 -41.96 15.33 0.41
C THR A 54 -40.76 15.99 -0.25
N THR A 55 -39.71 15.22 -0.53
CA THR A 55 -38.77 15.58 -1.59
C THR A 55 -39.46 15.22 -2.90
N ILE A 56 -39.65 16.17 -3.81
CA ILE A 56 -40.33 15.93 -5.09
C ILE A 56 -39.36 16.07 -6.26
N LEU A 57 -39.63 15.28 -7.31
CA LEU A 57 -38.92 15.33 -8.58
C LEU A 57 -39.77 16.07 -9.60
N ILE A 58 -39.16 17.04 -10.26
CA ILE A 58 -39.82 17.91 -11.24
C ILE A 58 -39.06 17.76 -12.58
N ASP A 59 -39.77 17.44 -13.65
CA ASP A 59 -39.20 17.33 -14.99
C ASP A 59 -38.84 18.71 -15.59
N PRO A 60 -38.11 18.77 -16.73
CA PRO A 60 -37.73 20.03 -17.36
C PRO A 60 -38.92 20.92 -17.75
N GLU A 61 -40.09 20.32 -17.99
CA GLU A 61 -41.35 20.98 -18.33
C GLU A 61 -42.10 21.52 -17.09
N GLY A 62 -41.61 21.24 -15.87
CA GLY A 62 -42.17 21.74 -14.62
C GLY A 62 -43.27 20.87 -14.01
N LYS A 63 -43.40 19.61 -14.42
CA LYS A 63 -44.39 18.67 -13.89
C LYS A 63 -43.76 17.78 -12.81
N ILE A 64 -44.54 17.50 -11.75
CA ILE A 64 -44.14 16.51 -10.73
C ILE A 64 -44.17 15.12 -11.35
N VAL A 65 -43.02 14.45 -11.36
CA VAL A 65 -42.85 13.09 -11.91
C VAL A 65 -42.59 12.04 -10.83
N GLY A 66 -42.40 12.45 -9.58
CA GLY A 66 -42.28 11.52 -8.45
C GLY A 66 -41.96 12.19 -7.12
N SER A 67 -41.83 11.38 -6.08
CA SER A 67 -41.28 11.77 -4.78
C SER A 67 -40.02 10.98 -4.47
N LEU A 68 -38.99 11.66 -3.99
CA LEU A 68 -37.72 11.08 -3.59
C LEU A 68 -37.82 10.64 -2.13
N ASN A 69 -37.87 9.34 -1.87
CA ASN A 69 -37.50 8.85 -0.55
C ASN A 69 -35.98 8.98 -0.44
N LEU A 70 -35.46 9.81 0.47
CA LEU A 70 -34.01 10.02 0.63
C LEU A 70 -33.23 8.71 0.84
N TYR A 71 -33.85 7.68 1.43
CA TYR A 71 -33.26 6.35 1.58
C TYR A 71 -33.17 5.55 0.27
N LYS A 72 -34.03 5.86 -0.71
CA LYS A 72 -34.07 5.22 -2.05
C LYS A 72 -33.72 6.18 -3.19
N ALA A 73 -33.28 7.39 -2.85
CA ALA A 73 -33.03 8.46 -3.80
C ALA A 73 -32.09 8.01 -4.90
N LYS A 74 -31.05 7.27 -4.51
CA LYS A 74 -30.08 6.71 -5.43
C LYS A 74 -30.71 5.77 -6.46
N GLU A 75 -31.54 4.80 -6.03
CA GLU A 75 -32.15 3.82 -6.93
C GLU A 75 -33.14 4.47 -7.92
N ILE A 76 -33.94 5.43 -7.44
CA ILE A 76 -34.89 6.18 -8.28
C ILE A 76 -34.16 7.04 -9.31
N LEU A 77 -33.09 7.73 -8.91
CA LEU A 77 -32.27 8.53 -9.82
C LEU A 77 -31.54 7.65 -10.85
N GLU A 78 -31.08 6.47 -10.45
CA GLU A 78 -30.45 5.47 -11.33
C GLU A 78 -31.43 4.94 -12.40
N GLU A 79 -32.66 4.61 -12.01
CA GLU A 79 -33.72 4.20 -12.94
C GLU A 79 -34.11 5.32 -13.91
N MET A 80 -34.28 6.55 -13.40
CA MET A 80 -34.71 7.70 -14.21
C MET A 80 -33.67 8.17 -15.23
N LEU A 81 -32.39 8.05 -14.91
CA LEU A 81 -31.31 8.47 -15.81
C LEU A 81 -30.98 7.41 -16.88
N ASP A 82 -31.64 6.25 -16.86
CA ASP A 82 -31.19 5.02 -17.56
C ASP A 82 -29.70 4.71 -17.29
N VAL A 83 -29.19 5.23 -16.16
CA VAL A 83 -27.87 4.92 -15.65
C VAL A 83 -28.08 3.68 -14.82
N LYS A 84 -28.05 2.53 -15.49
CA LYS A 84 -27.86 1.26 -14.78
C LYS A 84 -26.68 1.48 -13.84
N PRO A 85 -26.85 1.32 -12.51
CA PRO A 85 -25.69 1.30 -11.65
C PRO A 85 -24.85 0.16 -12.21
N VAL A 86 -23.66 0.47 -12.71
CA VAL A 86 -22.59 -0.49 -12.56
C VAL A 86 -22.49 -0.59 -11.05
N LEU A 87 -23.22 -1.55 -10.46
CA LEU A 87 -23.16 -1.92 -9.07
C LEU A 87 -21.74 -2.41 -8.88
N SER A 88 -20.83 -1.45 -8.75
CA SER A 88 -19.49 -1.73 -8.39
C SER A 88 -19.59 -2.12 -6.94
N THR A 89 -19.46 -3.43 -6.69
CA THR A 89 -19.29 -3.97 -5.35
C THR A 89 -18.22 -3.14 -4.64
N TRP A 90 -18.21 -3.13 -3.31
CA TRP A 90 -17.13 -2.49 -2.55
C TRP A 90 -15.76 -2.91 -3.12
N ARG A 91 -15.63 -4.17 -3.58
CA ARG A 91 -14.42 -4.71 -4.19
C ARG A 91 -14.08 -4.06 -5.53
N GLN A 92 -15.05 -3.82 -6.41
CA GLN A 92 -14.78 -3.13 -7.67
C GLN A 92 -14.32 -1.68 -7.43
N ARG A 93 -14.90 -0.97 -6.46
CA ARG A 93 -14.48 0.40 -6.11
C ARG A 93 -13.09 0.42 -5.46
N PHE A 94 -12.81 -0.54 -4.58
CA PHE A 94 -11.47 -0.76 -4.02
C PHE A 94 -10.46 -1.02 -5.13
N ASN A 95 -10.71 -2.01 -5.98
CA ASN A 95 -9.81 -2.38 -7.09
C ASN A 95 -9.54 -1.19 -8.00
N ARG A 96 -10.53 -0.33 -8.29
CA ARG A 96 -10.32 0.88 -9.11
C ARG A 96 -9.29 1.83 -8.51
N VAL A 97 -9.30 2.01 -7.19
CA VAL A 97 -8.34 2.89 -6.49
C VAL A 97 -6.97 2.23 -6.36
N TYR A 98 -6.91 0.92 -6.10
CA TYR A 98 -5.67 0.17 -5.91
C TYR A 98 -5.09 -0.39 -7.23
N PHE A 99 -5.75 -0.13 -8.36
CA PHE A 99 -5.26 -0.50 -9.68
C PHE A 99 -3.95 0.22 -10.01
N LEU A 100 -3.01 -0.53 -10.59
CA LEU A 100 -1.74 -0.02 -11.09
C LEU A 100 -1.80 0.05 -12.63
N GLU A 101 -1.72 1.25 -13.19
CA GLU A 101 -1.85 1.47 -14.63
C GLU A 101 -0.74 0.77 -15.44
N ASN A 102 -1.00 0.52 -16.73
CA ASN A 102 0.00 -0.02 -17.63
C ASN A 102 1.23 0.90 -17.67
N GLY A 103 2.41 0.34 -17.42
CA GLY A 103 3.67 1.09 -17.32
C GLY A 103 3.90 1.79 -15.97
N GLN A 104 2.88 1.95 -15.11
CA GLN A 104 3.08 2.44 -13.76
C GLN A 104 3.77 1.36 -12.92
N VAL A 105 4.90 1.71 -12.30
CA VAL A 105 5.73 0.77 -11.52
C VAL A 105 5.40 0.81 -10.03
N LEU A 106 5.04 1.99 -9.52
CA LEU A 106 4.80 2.23 -8.12
C LEU A 106 3.63 3.21 -7.97
N LYS A 107 2.77 2.95 -6.99
CA LYS A 107 1.67 3.85 -6.62
C LYS A 107 1.56 3.92 -5.11
N ARG A 108 1.37 5.14 -4.60
CA ARG A 108 1.02 5.40 -3.20
C ARG A 108 -0.44 5.82 -3.12
N ILE A 109 -1.17 5.28 -2.14
CA ILE A 109 -2.48 5.77 -1.74
C ILE A 109 -2.31 6.44 -0.37
N ALA A 110 -2.34 7.77 -0.36
CA ALA A 110 -2.20 8.55 0.86
C ALA A 110 -3.45 8.47 1.74
N PRO A 111 -3.34 8.61 3.08
CA PRO A 111 -4.49 8.92 3.92
C PRO A 111 -5.07 10.32 3.56
N PRO A 112 -6.37 10.56 3.78
CA PRO A 112 -7.37 9.62 4.32
C PRO A 112 -7.76 8.53 3.31
N PHE A 113 -7.91 7.31 3.81
CA PHE A 113 -8.22 6.15 2.96
C PHE A 113 -9.71 6.06 2.60
N ILE A 114 -9.99 5.44 1.45
CA ILE A 114 -11.36 5.13 1.03
C ILE A 114 -12.04 4.15 2.02
N PRO A 115 -13.37 4.25 2.22
CA PRO A 115 -14.10 3.35 3.12
C PRO A 115 -13.94 1.86 2.78
N GLU A 116 -13.89 1.53 1.48
CA GLU A 116 -13.77 0.15 0.99
C GLU A 116 -12.49 -0.56 1.46
N ARG A 117 -11.47 0.17 1.89
CA ARG A 117 -10.26 -0.39 2.50
C ARG A 117 -10.58 -1.13 3.81
N LYS A 118 -11.55 -0.65 4.60
CA LYS A 118 -11.99 -1.33 5.83
C LYS A 118 -12.71 -2.64 5.48
N GLU A 119 -13.51 -2.66 4.43
CA GLU A 119 -14.18 -3.87 3.96
C GLU A 119 -13.17 -4.88 3.39
N TYR A 120 -12.18 -4.41 2.62
CA TYR A 120 -11.05 -5.24 2.21
C TYR A 120 -10.38 -5.93 3.40
N TYR A 121 -10.02 -5.16 4.44
CA TYR A 121 -9.38 -5.69 5.63
C TYR A 121 -10.25 -6.73 6.35
N LYS A 122 -11.54 -6.44 6.56
CA LYS A 122 -12.45 -7.38 7.23
C LYS A 122 -12.64 -8.68 6.47
N GLN A 123 -12.68 -8.62 5.14
CA GLN A 123 -12.95 -9.79 4.31
C GLN A 123 -11.68 -10.63 4.06
N GLU A 124 -10.57 -9.97 3.69
CA GLU A 124 -9.33 -10.65 3.30
C GLU A 124 -8.46 -11.02 4.51
N GLU A 125 -8.57 -10.26 5.60
CA GLU A 125 -7.84 -10.49 6.86
C GLU A 125 -8.79 -10.83 8.01
N SER A 126 -9.88 -11.56 7.75
CA SER A 126 -10.97 -11.81 8.71
C SER A 126 -10.49 -12.29 10.08
N SER A 127 -9.51 -13.20 10.13
CA SER A 127 -8.91 -13.67 11.38
C SER A 127 -8.17 -12.56 12.14
N GLN A 128 -7.47 -11.66 11.45
CA GLN A 128 -6.81 -10.54 12.11
C GLN A 128 -7.83 -9.46 12.51
N ALA A 129 -8.80 -9.18 11.63
CA ALA A 129 -9.86 -8.22 11.85
C ALA A 129 -10.77 -8.58 13.03
N SER A 130 -10.91 -9.88 13.35
CA SER A 130 -11.65 -10.32 14.54
C SER A 130 -10.92 -10.00 15.85
N HIS A 131 -9.60 -9.81 15.82
CA HIS A 131 -8.79 -9.45 16.99
C HIS A 131 -8.46 -7.96 17.04
N ILE A 132 -8.32 -7.32 15.88
CA ILE A 132 -8.00 -5.89 15.74
C ILE A 132 -8.99 -5.28 14.75
N GLU A 133 -10.06 -4.67 15.28
CA GLU A 133 -11.14 -4.13 14.43
C GLU A 133 -10.67 -2.96 13.54
N ARG A 134 -9.75 -2.13 14.05
CA ARG A 134 -9.20 -1.02 13.28
C ARG A 134 -8.39 -1.56 12.09
N PRO A 135 -8.55 -0.98 10.88
CA PRO A 135 -7.67 -1.32 9.76
C PRO A 135 -6.20 -1.04 10.07
N PRO A 136 -5.26 -1.73 9.40
CA PRO A 136 -3.83 -1.45 9.53
C PRO A 136 -3.50 -0.04 9.05
N ASP A 137 -2.38 0.51 9.52
CA ASP A 137 -1.94 1.86 9.16
C ASP A 137 -1.43 1.94 7.73
N TYR A 138 -1.00 0.80 7.18
CA TYR A 138 -0.65 0.65 5.77
C TYR A 138 -0.90 -0.78 5.28
N PHE A 139 -1.08 -0.91 3.96
CA PHE A 139 -0.93 -2.13 3.19
C PHE A 139 0.21 -2.00 2.19
N THR A 140 0.85 -3.13 1.88
CA THR A 140 1.72 -3.31 0.72
C THR A 140 1.07 -4.35 -0.18
N PHE A 141 0.97 -4.04 -1.46
CA PHE A 141 0.51 -4.94 -2.49
C PHE A 141 1.57 -5.10 -3.57
N HIS A 142 1.69 -6.33 -4.08
CA HIS A 142 2.37 -6.60 -5.34
C HIS A 142 1.35 -6.66 -6.47
N TRP A 143 1.75 -6.18 -7.64
CA TRP A 143 0.95 -6.17 -8.86
C TRP A 143 1.64 -6.97 -9.96
N ASP A 144 0.99 -8.04 -10.42
CA ASP A 144 1.41 -8.89 -11.53
C ASP A 144 0.26 -9.14 -12.54
N GLY A 145 -0.63 -8.15 -12.68
CA GLY A 145 -1.90 -8.24 -13.41
C GLY A 145 -3.10 -8.30 -12.46
N GLU A 146 -2.87 -8.74 -11.24
CA GLU A 146 -3.83 -8.72 -10.14
C GLU A 146 -3.20 -8.09 -8.89
N LEU A 147 -4.05 -7.59 -7.99
CA LEU A 147 -3.61 -7.02 -6.72
C LEU A 147 -3.41 -8.15 -5.68
N LYS A 148 -2.16 -8.38 -5.28
CA LYS A 148 -1.81 -9.40 -4.29
C LYS A 148 -1.30 -8.76 -3.02
N LYS A 149 -1.93 -9.04 -1.88
CA LYS A 149 -1.45 -8.56 -0.58
C LYS A 149 -0.06 -9.13 -0.31
N TRP A 150 0.88 -8.25 -0.05
CA TRP A 150 2.24 -8.60 0.34
C TRP A 150 2.48 -8.40 1.83
N GLY A 151 1.99 -7.28 2.38
CA GLY A 151 2.22 -6.95 3.78
C GLY A 151 1.20 -5.95 4.30
N LEU A 152 1.16 -5.84 5.62
CA LEU A 152 0.40 -4.84 6.34
C LEU A 152 1.12 -4.54 7.66
N GLY A 153 0.73 -3.47 8.34
CA GLY A 153 1.22 -3.24 9.69
C GLY A 153 0.40 -2.28 10.51
N PHE A 154 0.54 -2.44 11.81
CA PHE A 154 -0.09 -1.62 12.84
C PHE A 154 1.01 -0.83 13.57
N GLY A 155 0.78 0.45 13.83
CA GLY A 155 1.73 1.38 14.42
C GLY A 155 1.10 2.76 14.67
N SER A 156 1.93 3.77 14.86
CA SER A 156 1.53 5.15 15.18
C SER A 156 1.14 6.00 13.97
N GLY A 157 0.88 5.38 12.82
CA GLY A 157 0.66 6.07 11.54
C GLY A 157 1.92 6.61 10.86
N LYS A 158 3.07 6.68 11.55
CA LYS A 158 4.35 7.07 10.95
C LYS A 158 4.95 5.95 10.11
N ARG A 159 5.48 6.32 8.96
CA ARG A 159 6.19 5.49 7.99
C ARG A 159 7.40 6.22 7.41
N PRO A 160 8.55 6.21 8.12
CA PRO A 160 9.81 6.75 7.61
C PRO A 160 10.18 6.19 6.23
N LEU A 161 10.80 7.01 5.38
CA LEU A 161 11.28 6.61 4.04
C LEU A 161 12.11 5.32 4.09
N LYS A 162 13.00 5.17 5.08
CA LYS A 162 13.78 3.92 5.25
C LYS A 162 12.90 2.67 5.42
N ARG A 163 11.73 2.81 6.06
CA ARG A 163 10.76 1.70 6.19
C ARG A 163 10.04 1.42 4.88
N VAL A 164 9.77 2.45 4.06
CA VAL A 164 9.21 2.27 2.71
C VAL A 164 10.21 1.54 1.81
N LEU A 165 11.46 1.99 1.76
CA LEU A 165 12.52 1.33 0.99
C LEU A 165 12.64 -0.16 1.38
N ASN A 166 12.76 -0.42 2.68
CA ASN A 166 12.97 -1.79 3.14
C ASN A 166 11.74 -2.70 3.03
N SER A 167 10.58 -2.25 3.51
CA SER A 167 9.43 -3.14 3.71
C SER A 167 8.36 -3.04 2.61
N ASN A 168 8.36 -1.97 1.82
CA ASN A 168 7.44 -1.80 0.69
C ASN A 168 8.13 -2.08 -0.65
N LEU A 169 9.37 -1.63 -0.83
CA LEU A 169 10.14 -1.87 -2.05
C LEU A 169 11.09 -3.08 -1.99
N SER A 170 11.12 -3.78 -0.85
CA SER A 170 11.96 -4.96 -0.60
C SER A 170 13.46 -4.69 -0.76
N MET A 171 13.90 -3.45 -0.53
CA MET A 171 15.33 -3.12 -0.57
C MET A 171 16.03 -3.60 0.69
N ASN A 172 17.23 -4.14 0.52
CA ASN A 172 18.07 -4.51 1.64
C ASN A 172 18.53 -3.25 2.39
N GLN A 173 18.56 -3.29 3.73
CA GLN A 173 19.02 -2.15 4.54
C GLN A 173 20.47 -1.74 4.22
N ASN A 174 21.27 -2.65 3.65
CA ASN A 174 22.65 -2.37 3.26
C ASN A 174 22.80 -1.98 1.78
N SER A 175 21.71 -1.94 1.01
CA SER A 175 21.74 -1.52 -0.40
C SER A 175 21.45 -0.03 -0.58
N TYR A 176 21.18 0.71 0.50
CA TYR A 176 21.02 2.15 0.47
C TYR A 176 21.60 2.83 1.70
N GLU A 177 21.98 4.09 1.55
CA GLU A 177 22.38 4.96 2.66
C GLU A 177 22.05 6.42 2.39
N GLY A 178 22.00 7.23 3.44
CA GLY A 178 21.79 8.65 3.29
C GLY A 178 21.64 9.35 4.63
N PRO A 179 21.56 10.69 4.63
CA PRO A 179 21.35 11.47 5.84
C PRO A 179 20.07 11.03 6.56
N GLU A 180 20.14 10.88 7.88
CA GLU A 180 19.00 10.46 8.71
C GLU A 180 17.78 11.38 8.51
N GLU A 181 18.01 12.69 8.37
CA GLU A 181 16.97 13.68 8.06
C GLU A 181 16.16 13.38 6.78
N LEU A 182 16.72 12.65 5.82
CA LEU A 182 16.01 12.21 4.62
C LEU A 182 15.33 10.86 4.82
N LEU A 183 16.04 9.93 5.46
CA LEU A 183 15.55 8.57 5.73
C LEU A 183 14.39 8.53 6.73
N GLU A 184 14.29 9.54 7.59
CA GLU A 184 13.20 9.73 8.57
C GLU A 184 12.00 10.53 8.05
N ILE A 185 12.02 10.98 6.79
CA ILE A 185 10.85 11.66 6.21
C ILE A 185 9.66 10.71 6.21
N ASP A 186 8.54 11.18 6.74
CA ASP A 186 7.33 10.39 6.85
C ASP A 186 6.60 10.31 5.50
N VAL A 187 6.34 9.08 5.05
CA VAL A 187 5.67 8.78 3.77
C VAL A 187 4.58 7.71 4.00
N PRO A 188 3.54 8.03 4.79
CA PRO A 188 2.50 7.07 5.16
C PRO A 188 1.61 6.71 3.97
N GLY A 189 0.88 5.61 4.05
CA GLY A 189 -0.06 5.21 3.01
C GLY A 189 0.13 3.78 2.55
N ASP A 190 -0.75 3.37 1.66
CA ASP A 190 -0.69 2.05 1.06
C ASP A 190 0.16 2.09 -0.21
N TRP A 191 0.88 1.01 -0.47
CA TRP A 191 1.84 0.92 -1.57
C TRP A 191 1.48 -0.22 -2.50
N ILE A 192 1.40 0.06 -3.79
CA ILE A 192 1.20 -0.94 -4.84
C ILE A 192 2.46 -0.95 -5.70
N VAL A 193 3.13 -2.10 -5.74
CA VAL A 193 4.44 -2.27 -6.37
C VAL A 193 4.33 -3.29 -7.50
N ARG A 194 4.75 -2.92 -8.71
CA ARG A 194 4.85 -3.88 -9.82
C ARG A 194 5.91 -4.92 -9.51
N LYS A 195 5.54 -6.19 -9.55
CA LYS A 195 6.40 -7.31 -9.14
C LYS A 195 7.72 -7.34 -9.90
N ASP A 196 7.65 -7.21 -11.23
CA ASP A 196 8.80 -7.39 -12.13
C ASP A 196 9.58 -6.10 -12.39
N ALA A 197 9.27 -5.01 -11.67
CA ALA A 197 10.03 -3.77 -11.81
C ALA A 197 11.41 -3.88 -11.17
N SER A 198 12.42 -3.39 -11.89
CA SER A 198 13.78 -3.22 -11.37
C SER A 198 13.82 -2.23 -10.20
N GLU A 199 14.87 -2.33 -9.38
CA GLU A 199 15.10 -1.41 -8.27
C GLU A 199 15.23 0.04 -8.76
N GLU A 200 15.96 0.26 -9.85
CA GLU A 200 16.11 1.53 -10.54
C GLU A 200 14.74 2.14 -10.92
N GLN A 201 13.84 1.34 -11.49
CA GLN A 201 12.49 1.78 -11.86
C GLN A 201 11.64 2.14 -10.64
N LYS A 202 11.70 1.33 -9.58
CA LYS A 202 10.98 1.58 -8.33
C LYS A 202 11.46 2.88 -7.66
N LEU A 203 12.77 3.07 -7.57
CA LEU A 203 13.37 4.26 -6.98
C LEU A 203 13.06 5.52 -7.79
N LYS A 204 13.13 5.46 -9.12
CA LYS A 204 12.73 6.58 -9.98
C LYS A 204 11.27 6.97 -9.79
N ALA A 205 10.37 5.99 -9.72
CA ALA A 205 8.95 6.25 -9.45
C ALA A 205 8.74 6.83 -8.04
N LEU A 206 9.53 6.39 -7.06
CA LEU A 206 9.50 6.93 -5.70
C LEU A 206 9.98 8.39 -5.65
N GLU A 207 11.03 8.77 -6.40
CA GLU A 207 11.45 10.19 -6.52
C GLU A 207 10.30 11.07 -7.01
N GLU A 208 9.55 10.60 -8.01
CA GLU A 208 8.39 11.32 -8.54
C GLU A 208 7.27 11.48 -7.50
N ILE A 209 6.98 10.44 -6.72
CA ILE A 209 5.99 10.49 -5.64
C ILE A 209 6.44 11.45 -4.54
N LEU A 210 7.71 11.38 -4.13
CA LEU A 210 8.27 12.24 -3.08
C LEU A 210 8.22 13.71 -3.46
N VAL A 211 8.47 14.06 -4.73
CA VAL A 211 8.36 15.45 -5.18
C VAL A 211 6.91 15.89 -5.36
N LYS A 212 6.05 15.08 -6.01
CA LYS A 212 4.67 15.46 -6.37
C LYS A 212 3.74 15.49 -5.15
N GLU A 213 3.88 14.53 -4.25
CA GLU A 213 2.92 14.35 -3.15
C GLU A 213 3.46 14.80 -1.78
N ILE A 214 4.78 14.74 -1.57
CA ILE A 214 5.41 15.10 -0.28
C ILE A 214 6.16 16.44 -0.37
N GLY A 215 6.39 16.95 -1.59
CA GLY A 215 7.13 18.20 -1.81
C GLY A 215 8.60 18.08 -1.40
N ARG A 216 9.20 16.88 -1.50
CA ARG A 216 10.59 16.61 -1.14
C ARG A 216 11.38 16.25 -2.39
N HIS A 217 12.38 17.07 -2.68
CA HIS A 217 13.32 16.85 -3.78
C HIS A 217 14.42 15.89 -3.32
N ILE A 218 14.19 14.59 -3.48
CA ILE A 218 15.13 13.52 -3.16
C ILE A 218 15.59 12.85 -4.45
N ARG A 219 16.85 12.40 -4.47
CA ARG A 219 17.40 11.58 -5.53
C ARG A 219 18.09 10.34 -4.95
N PHE A 220 17.93 9.21 -5.63
CA PHE A 220 18.66 7.98 -5.37
C PHE A 220 19.78 7.85 -6.39
N GLU A 221 21.02 7.91 -5.93
CA GLU A 221 22.20 7.84 -6.78
C GLU A 221 22.94 6.53 -6.55
N LYS A 222 23.02 5.69 -7.59
CA LYS A 222 23.81 4.47 -7.52
C LYS A 222 25.30 4.84 -7.55
N ARG A 223 26.06 4.37 -6.56
CA ARG A 223 27.52 4.57 -6.48
C ARG A 223 28.19 3.27 -6.10
N THR A 224 29.41 3.08 -6.59
CA THR A 224 30.27 1.97 -6.21
C THR A 224 31.13 2.37 -5.02
N VAL A 225 31.13 1.55 -3.97
CA VAL A 225 31.92 1.77 -2.75
C VAL A 225 32.60 0.47 -2.30
N GLU A 226 33.76 0.58 -1.66
CA GLU A 226 34.44 -0.56 -1.03
C GLU A 226 33.81 -0.88 0.32
N ARG A 227 33.39 -2.13 0.54
CA ARG A 227 32.87 -2.62 1.83
C ARG A 227 33.22 -4.08 2.06
N GLU A 228 33.13 -4.49 3.32
CA GLU A 228 33.01 -5.90 3.64
C GLU A 228 31.70 -6.45 3.06
N ALA A 229 31.83 -7.55 2.34
CA ALA A 229 30.73 -8.29 1.75
C ALA A 229 30.94 -9.79 1.96
N ILE A 230 29.83 -10.52 2.09
CA ILE A 230 29.86 -11.98 2.05
C ILE A 230 29.96 -12.40 0.59
N VAL A 231 30.97 -13.18 0.21
CA VAL A 231 31.05 -13.80 -1.11
C VAL A 231 30.56 -15.23 -0.99
N ALA A 232 29.47 -15.55 -1.69
CA ALA A 232 28.91 -16.89 -1.73
C ALA A 232 29.32 -17.59 -3.03
N THR A 233 29.96 -18.74 -2.92
CA THR A 233 30.46 -19.55 -4.06
C THR A 233 30.01 -21.00 -3.95
N GLY A 234 30.22 -21.76 -5.03
CA GLY A 234 29.92 -23.19 -5.11
C GLY A 234 28.58 -23.52 -5.74
N SER A 235 28.16 -24.77 -5.58
CA SER A 235 26.90 -25.31 -6.13
C SER A 235 25.92 -25.60 -5.00
N PHE A 236 24.74 -25.00 -5.07
CA PHE A 236 23.71 -25.22 -4.06
C PHE A 236 23.26 -26.68 -4.05
N LYS A 237 23.34 -27.31 -2.88
CA LYS A 237 22.75 -28.61 -2.61
C LYS A 237 22.29 -28.67 -1.16
N TYR A 238 21.01 -28.96 -0.98
CA TYR A 238 20.43 -29.10 0.35
C TYR A 238 21.01 -30.31 1.09
N HIS A 239 21.42 -30.07 2.34
CA HIS A 239 21.85 -31.07 3.30
C HIS A 239 21.09 -30.85 4.61
N ARG A 240 20.44 -31.90 5.09
CA ARG A 240 19.69 -31.84 6.34
C ARG A 240 20.65 -31.70 7.52
N LEU A 241 20.30 -30.85 8.48
CA LEU A 241 20.98 -30.85 9.77
C LEU A 241 20.61 -32.11 10.56
N PRO A 242 21.57 -32.81 11.18
CA PRO A 242 21.29 -34.02 11.97
C PRO A 242 20.29 -33.79 13.11
N VAL A 243 20.25 -32.58 13.67
CA VAL A 243 19.42 -32.21 14.83
C VAL A 243 17.94 -31.99 14.52
N VAL A 244 17.55 -32.03 13.24
CA VAL A 244 16.15 -31.79 12.82
C VAL A 244 15.57 -33.05 12.19
N GLN A 245 14.45 -33.53 12.73
CA GLN A 245 13.69 -34.64 12.15
C GLN A 245 12.68 -34.09 11.13
N ASP A 246 12.72 -34.63 9.90
CA ASP A 246 11.76 -34.40 8.82
C ASP A 246 11.46 -32.94 8.46
N ASP A 247 12.50 -32.11 8.41
CA ASP A 247 12.43 -30.76 7.86
C ASP A 247 13.27 -30.63 6.59
N ARG A 248 12.72 -29.95 5.57
CA ARG A 248 13.42 -29.58 4.32
C ARG A 248 13.91 -28.12 4.33
N TRP A 249 13.79 -27.43 5.46
CA TRP A 249 14.09 -26.01 5.55
C TRP A 249 15.57 -25.80 5.84
N ILE A 250 16.11 -24.72 5.30
CA ILE A 250 17.39 -24.18 5.74
C ILE A 250 17.15 -23.40 7.03
N HIS A 251 17.90 -23.72 8.08
CA HIS A 251 17.85 -22.99 9.35
C HIS A 251 18.99 -21.99 9.43
N MET A 252 18.65 -20.71 9.46
CA MET A 252 19.60 -19.62 9.73
C MET A 252 19.70 -19.41 11.24
N PHE A 253 20.88 -19.68 11.82
CA PHE A 253 21.21 -19.45 13.23
C PHE A 253 22.73 -19.36 13.40
N SER A 254 23.18 -18.61 14.41
CA SER A 254 24.58 -18.61 14.84
C SER A 254 24.83 -19.70 15.89
N ASP A 255 24.55 -19.41 17.15
CA ASP A 255 24.94 -20.18 18.34
C ASP A 255 23.76 -20.83 19.06
N ASP A 256 22.55 -20.31 18.87
CA ASP A 256 21.33 -20.89 19.44
C ASP A 256 20.39 -21.40 18.35
N PHE A 257 20.12 -22.70 18.40
CA PHE A 257 19.15 -23.39 17.55
C PHE A 257 17.90 -23.70 18.38
N THR A 258 16.86 -22.88 18.20
CA THR A 258 15.57 -23.03 18.89
C THR A 258 14.47 -23.36 17.87
N PRO A 259 14.14 -24.66 17.63
CA PRO A 259 13.19 -25.10 16.60
C PRO A 259 11.87 -24.32 16.58
N ASP A 260 11.37 -23.96 17.76
CA ASP A 260 10.09 -23.28 17.99
C ASP A 260 10.27 -21.80 18.42
N GLY A 261 11.46 -21.23 18.26
CA GLY A 261 11.84 -19.90 18.77
C GLY A 261 11.17 -18.70 18.09
N GLY A 262 10.14 -18.94 17.26
CA GLY A 262 9.27 -17.88 16.72
C GLY A 262 9.95 -16.90 15.76
N GLY A 263 11.09 -17.24 15.17
CA GLY A 263 11.83 -16.28 14.35
C GLY A 263 11.13 -15.91 13.04
N GLY A 264 10.35 -16.81 12.44
CA GLY A 264 9.74 -16.64 11.12
C GLY A 264 10.50 -17.40 10.03
N GLY A 265 10.25 -17.06 8.76
CA GLY A 265 10.87 -17.72 7.62
C GLY A 265 10.33 -17.24 6.28
N GLY A 266 10.71 -17.93 5.22
CA GLY A 266 10.25 -17.65 3.87
C GLY A 266 10.52 -18.82 2.93
N THR A 267 10.21 -18.63 1.66
CA THR A 267 10.63 -19.53 0.58
C THR A 267 11.23 -18.64 -0.49
N ALA A 268 12.50 -18.88 -0.82
CA ALA A 268 13.16 -18.24 -1.94
C ALA A 268 12.95 -19.08 -3.21
N ASP A 269 12.62 -18.44 -4.32
CA ASP A 269 12.45 -19.09 -5.61
C ASP A 269 13.78 -19.10 -6.42
N SER A 270 14.89 -18.70 -5.80
CA SER A 270 16.25 -18.81 -6.34
C SER A 270 17.33 -18.75 -5.26
N VAL A 271 18.56 -19.18 -5.58
CA VAL A 271 19.73 -18.99 -4.70
C VAL A 271 20.00 -17.51 -4.47
N SER A 272 19.87 -16.67 -5.49
CA SER A 272 20.04 -15.21 -5.35
C SER A 272 19.09 -14.62 -4.31
N GLU A 273 17.81 -14.99 -4.33
CA GLU A 273 16.83 -14.52 -3.34
C GLU A 273 17.13 -15.05 -1.94
N PHE A 274 17.60 -16.30 -1.82
CA PHE A 274 18.05 -16.85 -0.55
C PHE A 274 19.26 -16.09 0.02
N LEU A 275 20.24 -15.75 -0.82
CA LEU A 275 21.40 -14.93 -0.44
C LEU A 275 21.01 -13.51 -0.02
N GLN A 276 20.00 -12.91 -0.66
CA GLN A 276 19.43 -11.63 -0.21
C GLN A 276 18.80 -11.75 1.18
N ALA A 277 18.11 -12.85 1.48
CA ALA A 277 17.56 -13.10 2.81
C ALA A 277 18.67 -13.20 3.88
N ILE A 278 19.82 -13.81 3.55
CA ILE A 278 21.01 -13.83 4.44
C ILE A 278 21.52 -12.41 4.66
N GLY A 279 21.75 -11.64 3.60
CA GLY A 279 22.28 -10.27 3.70
C GLY A 279 21.41 -9.36 4.57
N ASN A 280 20.09 -9.49 4.44
CA ASN A 280 19.12 -8.79 5.28
C ASN A 280 19.23 -9.17 6.77
N ARG A 281 19.64 -10.40 7.07
CA ARG A 281 19.73 -10.93 8.44
C ARG A 281 20.97 -10.47 9.16
N VAL A 282 22.07 -10.42 8.43
CA VAL A 282 23.38 -10.08 8.97
C VAL A 282 23.72 -8.59 8.87
N GLY A 283 23.00 -7.84 8.02
CA GLY A 283 23.33 -6.44 7.79
C GLY A 283 24.63 -6.28 6.99
N MET A 284 24.87 -7.17 6.01
CA MET A 284 26.02 -7.11 5.10
C MET A 284 25.60 -7.46 3.67
N PRO A 285 26.19 -6.84 2.62
CA PRO A 285 25.98 -7.25 1.24
C PRO A 285 26.42 -8.70 1.01
N VAL A 286 25.73 -9.40 0.12
CA VAL A 286 26.09 -10.77 -0.31
C VAL A 286 26.29 -10.78 -1.81
N ILE A 287 27.50 -11.11 -2.25
CA ILE A 287 27.88 -11.24 -3.65
C ILE A 287 27.62 -12.68 -4.07
N HIS A 288 26.76 -12.84 -5.08
CA HIS A 288 26.36 -14.13 -5.63
C HIS A 288 27.35 -14.56 -6.73
N GLN A 289 28.18 -15.55 -6.43
CA GLN A 289 29.13 -16.19 -7.36
C GLN A 289 28.97 -17.71 -7.36
N THR A 290 27.74 -18.18 -7.14
CA THR A 290 27.41 -19.61 -7.17
C THR A 290 27.12 -20.05 -8.60
N GLU A 291 27.25 -21.35 -8.86
CA GLU A 291 26.82 -21.94 -10.12
C GLU A 291 25.30 -21.80 -10.28
N PRO A 292 24.79 -21.58 -11.52
CA PRO A 292 23.37 -21.47 -11.76
C PRO A 292 22.69 -22.81 -11.43
N PRO A 293 21.75 -22.85 -10.47
CA PRO A 293 21.00 -24.07 -10.20
C PRO A 293 19.95 -24.30 -11.29
N GLU A 294 19.45 -25.54 -11.37
CA GLU A 294 18.12 -25.79 -11.96
C GLU A 294 17.04 -25.03 -11.16
N GLU A 295 15.83 -24.90 -11.71
CA GLU A 295 14.70 -24.29 -10.99
C GLU A 295 14.59 -24.87 -9.57
N ILE A 296 14.71 -24.00 -8.56
CA ILE A 296 14.80 -24.42 -7.16
C ILE A 296 13.91 -23.56 -6.28
N ARG A 297 13.31 -24.20 -5.27
CA ARG A 297 12.63 -23.52 -4.16
C ARG A 297 13.31 -23.86 -2.86
N ILE A 298 13.75 -22.83 -2.15
CA ILE A 298 14.54 -22.96 -0.93
C ILE A 298 13.69 -22.45 0.24
N PRO A 299 12.96 -23.33 0.94
CA PRO A 299 12.29 -22.95 2.18
C PRO A 299 13.35 -22.69 3.25
N TYR A 300 13.20 -21.61 4.01
CA TYR A 300 14.13 -21.25 5.08
C TYR A 300 13.41 -20.70 6.31
N ARG A 301 14.00 -20.97 7.47
CA ARG A 301 13.64 -20.43 8.78
C ARG A 301 14.81 -19.63 9.29
N HIS A 302 14.52 -18.58 10.04
CA HIS A 302 15.55 -17.90 10.81
C HIS A 302 15.21 -17.99 12.28
N HIS A 303 16.26 -18.15 13.09
CA HIS A 303 16.18 -18.20 14.54
C HIS A 303 16.51 -16.83 15.13
N ARG A 304 16.22 -16.62 16.42
CA ARG A 304 16.53 -15.34 17.09
C ARG A 304 18.02 -15.00 17.02
N SER A 305 18.88 -16.00 17.10
CA SER A 305 20.33 -15.87 17.00
C SER A 305 20.81 -15.40 15.62
N ALA A 306 20.00 -15.50 14.56
CA ALA A 306 20.38 -15.05 13.22
C ALA A 306 20.27 -13.53 13.01
N TYR A 307 19.70 -12.77 13.94
CA TYR A 307 19.49 -11.32 13.80
C TYR A 307 20.76 -10.51 14.10
N LEU A 308 21.85 -10.81 13.40
CA LEU A 308 23.15 -10.17 13.59
C LEU A 308 23.14 -8.68 13.25
N SER A 309 22.18 -8.23 12.42
CA SER A 309 21.97 -6.81 12.15
C SER A 309 21.58 -5.98 13.38
N ARG A 310 21.23 -6.63 14.51
CA ARG A 310 20.85 -5.98 15.78
C ARG A 310 21.97 -5.99 16.82
N ILE A 311 23.11 -6.59 16.51
CA ILE A 311 24.24 -6.68 17.43
C ILE A 311 25.10 -5.44 17.25
N GLU A 312 25.29 -4.69 18.33
CA GLU A 312 26.05 -3.44 18.33
C GLU A 312 27.56 -3.69 18.49
N ASP A 313 27.97 -4.70 19.27
CA ASP A 313 29.37 -5.06 19.42
C ASP A 313 29.92 -5.73 18.15
N PRO A 314 30.88 -5.10 17.44
CA PRO A 314 31.44 -5.65 16.21
C PRO A 314 32.16 -6.99 16.44
N THR A 315 32.74 -7.23 17.62
CA THR A 315 33.46 -8.47 17.93
C THR A 315 32.48 -9.62 18.07
N GLU A 316 31.44 -9.44 18.89
CA GLU A 316 30.36 -10.42 19.03
C GLU A 316 29.67 -10.70 17.68
N LYS A 317 29.42 -9.65 16.90
CA LYS A 317 28.82 -9.79 15.56
C LYS A 317 29.68 -10.63 14.64
N ALA A 318 31.00 -10.41 14.62
CA ALA A 318 31.93 -11.17 13.79
C ALA A 318 31.99 -12.66 14.20
N GLU A 319 32.05 -12.95 15.50
CA GLU A 319 32.05 -14.32 16.01
C GLU A 319 30.77 -15.07 15.64
N LYS A 320 29.60 -14.45 15.86
CA LYS A 320 28.31 -15.04 15.49
C LYS A 320 28.13 -15.16 13.98
N LEU A 321 28.72 -14.26 13.19
CA LEU A 321 28.68 -14.35 11.73
C LEU A 321 29.38 -15.61 11.24
N ILE A 322 30.58 -15.90 11.78
CA ILE A 322 31.33 -17.12 11.42
C ILE A 322 30.47 -18.36 11.70
N LEU A 323 29.88 -18.46 12.90
CA LEU A 323 29.01 -19.57 13.26
C LEU A 323 27.81 -19.71 12.32
N LEU A 324 27.17 -18.60 11.96
CA LEU A 324 26.04 -18.59 11.04
C LEU A 324 26.44 -19.08 9.65
N LEU A 325 27.54 -18.56 9.10
CA LEU A 325 28.02 -18.94 7.77
C LEU A 325 28.48 -20.40 7.72
N ASP A 326 29.10 -20.91 8.78
CA ASP A 326 29.44 -22.32 8.91
C ASP A 326 28.20 -23.22 8.88
N ASN A 327 27.16 -22.84 9.64
CA ASN A 327 25.89 -23.58 9.66
C ASN A 327 25.19 -23.56 8.30
N LEU A 328 25.26 -22.45 7.57
CA LEU A 328 24.71 -22.36 6.21
C LEU A 328 25.53 -23.20 5.22
N SER A 329 26.85 -23.19 5.32
CA SER A 329 27.73 -24.01 4.47
C SER A 329 27.39 -25.49 4.58
N ARG A 330 27.20 -25.98 5.82
CA ARG A 330 26.81 -27.37 6.11
C ARG A 330 25.46 -27.77 5.51
N GLN A 331 24.53 -26.83 5.35
CA GLN A 331 23.18 -27.09 4.85
C GLN A 331 23.02 -26.90 3.35
N THR A 332 23.91 -26.13 2.72
CA THR A 332 23.70 -25.65 1.35
C THR A 332 24.81 -26.06 0.38
N ASN A 333 25.91 -26.62 0.88
CA ASN A 333 27.12 -26.90 0.10
C ASN A 333 27.76 -25.65 -0.56
N LEU A 334 27.28 -24.46 -0.20
CA LEU A 334 27.88 -23.19 -0.57
C LEU A 334 29.05 -22.89 0.37
N GLN A 335 30.03 -22.16 -0.13
CA GLN A 335 31.10 -21.59 0.67
C GLN A 335 30.85 -20.09 0.83
N PHE A 336 31.08 -19.58 2.04
CA PHE A 336 30.92 -18.17 2.36
C PHE A 336 32.22 -17.62 2.92
N THR A 337 32.70 -16.52 2.35
CA THR A 337 33.86 -15.76 2.84
C THR A 337 33.46 -14.30 3.07
N VAL A 338 34.14 -13.62 4.00
CA VAL A 338 34.00 -12.17 4.17
C VAL A 338 35.19 -11.50 3.51
N GLU A 339 34.92 -10.62 2.56
CA GLU A 339 35.94 -9.98 1.73
C GLU A 339 35.65 -8.50 1.51
N HIS A 340 36.71 -7.71 1.33
CA HIS A 340 36.57 -6.33 0.87
C HIS A 340 36.30 -6.33 -0.63
N ARG A 341 35.14 -5.79 -1.02
CA ARG A 341 34.67 -5.80 -2.40
C ARG A 341 34.01 -4.46 -2.75
N SER A 342 34.15 -4.09 -4.01
CA SER A 342 33.37 -3.01 -4.62
C SER A 342 31.90 -3.46 -4.73
N VAL A 343 31.00 -2.74 -4.08
CA VAL A 343 29.55 -2.99 -4.11
C VAL A 343 28.80 -1.76 -4.58
N GLU A 344 27.73 -1.96 -5.34
CA GLU A 344 26.83 -0.87 -5.73
C GLU A 344 25.82 -0.59 -4.62
N ILE A 345 25.68 0.67 -4.23
CA ILE A 345 24.77 1.13 -3.18
C ILE A 345 24.03 2.38 -3.66
N TRP A 346 22.78 2.52 -3.23
CA TRP A 346 21.97 3.72 -3.48
C TRP A 346 22.16 4.79 -2.41
N PHE A 347 22.63 5.94 -2.82
CA PHE A 347 22.74 7.12 -1.95
C PHE A 347 21.46 7.96 -2.05
N VAL A 348 20.77 8.13 -0.92
CA VAL A 348 19.65 9.04 -0.77
C VAL A 348 20.20 10.44 -0.54
N THR A 349 19.96 11.34 -1.48
CA THR A 349 20.50 12.70 -1.49
C THR A 349 19.40 13.75 -1.71
N LYS A 350 19.65 14.99 -1.30
CA LYS A 350 18.79 16.12 -1.69
C LYS A 350 19.07 16.46 -3.15
N LYS A 351 18.02 16.55 -3.96
CA LYS A 351 18.12 17.11 -5.30
C LYS A 351 18.09 18.63 -5.18
N ASN A 352 19.22 19.28 -5.47
CA ASN A 352 19.26 20.75 -5.56
C ASN A 352 18.28 21.18 -6.66
N LYS A 353 17.47 22.21 -6.40
CA LYS A 353 16.67 22.83 -7.46
C LYS A 353 17.65 23.34 -8.51
N GLU A 354 17.56 22.80 -9.72
CA GLU A 354 18.18 23.43 -10.89
C GLU A 354 17.65 24.87 -10.95
N LYS A 355 18.57 25.84 -11.00
CA LYS A 355 18.26 27.27 -11.04
C LYS A 355 17.57 27.66 -12.34
#